data_AF-D8JQ80-F1
#
_entry.id   AF-D8JQ80-F1
#
_cell.length_a   1.000
_cell.length_b   1.000
_cell.length_c   1.000
_cell.angle_alpha   90.00
_cell.angle_beta   90.00
_cell.angle_gamma   90.00
#
_symmetry.space_group_name_H-M   'P 1'
#
loop_
_entity.id
_entity.type
_entity.pdbx_description
1 polymer ?
#
loop_
_entity_poly.entity_id
_entity_poly.type
_entity_poly.pdbx_seq_one_letter_code
_entity_poly.pdbx_strand_id
1 'polypeptide(L)'
;MTKWLDIAWEQEQSDVEEIAGPAANATIINYFAGVDRPDVKSDEIAWCAAFYFWCLKRAGADLTPIPKAERLLAYSATRFGTRIPEPRVGCGCIMKRTGGHHVTFVTKWTKTTITGVGGNQSNKVCEATFKRTADMVFIWPEIVTQKQVDQVSDIAATAKTIQADIAKTGISNTTNQLLPSLPDALPPHEQLAHSASALKSSLQTGFDFATFSYSKIWFVVAALSAYWVLRIAWNSNWIRKWRHEDAATGVQPLPVPVTEMEGAV
;
A
#
# COMPACT_ATOMS: atom_id res chain seq x y z
N MET A 1 18.33 21.23 4.73
CA MET A 1 17.98 20.56 3.46
C MET A 1 17.32 19.22 3.83
N THR A 2 16.72 18.47 2.91
CA THR A 2 16.12 17.17 3.27
C THR A 2 17.24 16.14 3.50
N LYS A 3 17.11 15.26 4.49
CA LYS A 3 18.17 14.30 4.86
C LYS A 3 18.66 13.44 3.68
N TRP A 4 17.74 13.00 2.82
CA TRP A 4 18.10 12.18 1.64
C TRP A 4 18.87 12.96 0.59
N LEU A 5 18.63 14.27 0.46
CA LEU A 5 19.37 15.13 -0.46
C LEU A 5 20.77 15.41 0.09
N ASP A 6 20.92 15.59 1.40
CA ASP A 6 22.23 15.71 2.05
C ASP A 6 23.08 14.46 1.79
N ILE A 7 22.51 13.26 1.97
CA ILE A 7 23.18 11.98 1.66
C ILE A 7 23.60 11.91 0.19
N ALA A 8 22.76 12.38 -0.74
CA ALA A 8 23.10 12.38 -2.16
C ALA A 8 24.29 13.30 -2.47
N TRP A 9 24.36 14.47 -1.84
CA TRP A 9 25.50 15.39 -1.96
C TRP A 9 26.78 14.81 -1.34
N GLU A 10 26.69 14.11 -0.21
CA GLU A 10 27.85 13.44 0.37
C GLU A 10 28.44 12.39 -0.59
N GLN A 11 27.60 11.64 -1.31
CA GLN A 11 28.07 10.67 -2.30
C GLN A 11 28.65 11.33 -3.55
N GLU A 12 28.12 12.48 -3.96
CA GLU A 12 28.68 13.28 -5.05
C GLU A 12 30.06 13.83 -4.69
N GLN A 13 30.22 14.39 -3.50
CA GLN A 13 31.51 14.88 -2.96
C GLN A 13 32.55 13.77 -2.74
N SER A 14 32.10 12.51 -2.67
CA SER A 14 32.98 11.35 -2.56
C SER A 14 33.42 10.81 -3.94
N ASP A 15 33.09 11.50 -5.03
CA ASP A 15 33.46 11.17 -6.41
C ASP A 15 33.15 9.71 -6.80
N VAL A 16 31.95 9.22 -6.42
CA VAL A 16 31.56 7.83 -6.70
C VAL A 16 31.29 7.64 -8.20
N GLU A 17 32.13 6.84 -8.87
CA GLU A 17 32.02 6.49 -10.29
C GLU A 17 32.21 4.98 -10.56
N GLU A 18 31.65 4.48 -11.66
CA GLU A 18 31.82 3.10 -12.12
C GLU A 18 33.28 2.80 -12.47
N ILE A 19 33.70 1.56 -12.28
CA ILE A 19 34.99 1.05 -12.74
C ILE A 19 34.73 0.20 -13.99
N ALA A 20 35.18 0.67 -15.15
CA ALA A 20 34.97 -0.06 -16.40
C ALA A 20 35.61 -1.46 -16.37
N GLY A 21 34.87 -2.46 -16.83
CA GLY A 21 35.37 -3.81 -17.06
C GLY A 21 34.94 -4.83 -15.98
N PRO A 22 35.77 -5.85 -15.67
CA PRO A 22 35.34 -6.94 -14.79
C PRO A 22 35.37 -6.59 -13.29
N ALA A 23 36.02 -5.48 -12.92
CA ALA A 23 35.96 -4.94 -11.56
C ALA A 23 34.69 -4.10 -11.40
N ALA A 24 34.24 -3.90 -10.16
CA ALA A 24 33.10 -3.05 -9.87
C ALA A 24 33.38 -2.17 -8.66
N ASN A 25 32.87 -0.94 -8.65
CA ASN A 25 32.98 -0.05 -7.51
C ASN A 25 32.17 -0.60 -6.32
N ALA A 26 32.85 -0.91 -5.22
CA ALA A 26 32.24 -1.48 -4.01
C ALA A 26 31.12 -0.59 -3.43
N THR A 27 31.22 0.74 -3.54
CA THR A 27 30.18 1.68 -3.11
C THR A 27 28.91 1.52 -3.94
N ILE A 28 29.03 1.35 -5.26
CA ILE A 28 27.89 1.11 -6.15
C ILE A 28 27.25 -0.25 -5.83
N ILE A 29 28.07 -1.29 -5.59
CA ILE A 29 27.57 -2.60 -5.14
C ILE A 29 26.80 -2.49 -3.81
N ASN A 30 27.27 -1.63 -2.90
CA ASN A 30 26.58 -1.36 -1.64
C ASN A 30 25.25 -0.63 -1.82
N TYR A 31 25.05 0.17 -2.88
CA TYR A 31 23.74 0.74 -3.19
C TYR A 31 22.72 -0.36 -3.48
N PHE A 32 23.08 -1.33 -4.33
CA PHE A 32 22.22 -2.48 -4.63
C PHE A 32 21.91 -3.30 -3.38
N ALA A 33 22.92 -3.66 -2.59
CA ALA A 33 22.73 -4.40 -1.36
C ALA A 33 21.82 -3.64 -0.37
N GLY A 34 22.01 -2.31 -0.25
CA GLY A 34 21.21 -1.48 0.64
C GLY A 34 19.74 -1.39 0.26
N VAL A 35 19.37 -1.61 -1.01
CA VAL A 35 17.96 -1.69 -1.46
C VAL A 35 17.43 -3.13 -1.50
N ASP A 36 18.09 -4.06 -0.81
CA ASP A 36 17.79 -5.50 -0.75
C ASP A 36 17.91 -6.22 -2.11
N ARG A 37 18.88 -5.79 -2.93
CA ARG A 37 19.30 -6.42 -4.18
C ARG A 37 20.77 -6.85 -4.16
N PRO A 38 21.20 -7.68 -3.19
CA PRO A 38 22.59 -8.12 -3.09
C PRO A 38 23.01 -9.06 -4.22
N ASP A 39 22.07 -9.55 -5.03
CA ASP A 39 22.30 -10.39 -6.21
C ASP A 39 23.03 -9.64 -7.33
N VAL A 40 22.97 -8.31 -7.36
CA VAL A 40 23.65 -7.51 -8.39
C VAL A 40 25.09 -7.21 -7.95
N LYS A 41 26.06 -7.68 -8.74
CA LYS A 41 27.50 -7.61 -8.43
C LYS A 41 28.33 -6.82 -9.44
N SER A 42 27.68 -6.18 -10.42
CA SER A 42 28.34 -5.36 -11.44
C SER A 42 27.73 -3.96 -11.43
N ASP A 43 28.58 -2.95 -11.49
CA ASP A 43 28.24 -1.53 -11.59
C ASP A 43 27.92 -1.09 -13.03
N GLU A 44 28.15 -1.95 -14.02
CA GLU A 44 27.69 -1.80 -15.42
C GLU A 44 26.14 -1.91 -15.53
N ILE A 45 25.47 -2.43 -14.51
CA ILE A 45 24.00 -2.49 -14.43
C ILE A 45 23.47 -1.14 -13.98
N ALA A 46 22.48 -0.60 -14.71
CA ALA A 46 21.86 0.69 -14.38
C ALA A 46 21.47 0.81 -12.89
N TRP A 47 22.09 1.75 -12.18
CA TRP A 47 22.00 1.88 -10.71
C TRP A 47 21.39 3.20 -10.24
N CYS A 48 20.86 4.04 -11.13
CA CYS A 48 20.19 5.29 -10.78
C CYS A 48 19.06 5.11 -9.74
N ALA A 49 18.21 4.08 -9.92
CA ALA A 49 17.14 3.77 -8.98
C ALA A 49 17.68 3.20 -7.65
N ALA A 50 18.72 2.35 -7.71
CA ALA A 50 19.37 1.82 -6.52
C ALA A 50 19.92 2.95 -5.65
N PHE A 51 20.63 3.90 -6.26
CA PHE A 51 21.13 5.10 -5.58
C PHE A 51 19.99 5.93 -4.95
N TYR A 52 18.94 6.24 -5.72
CA TYR A 52 17.80 7.02 -5.25
C TYR A 52 17.14 6.39 -4.00
N PHE A 53 16.78 5.11 -4.09
CA PHE A 53 16.16 4.40 -2.97
C PHE A 53 17.12 4.15 -1.81
N TRP A 54 18.41 3.98 -2.08
CA TRP A 54 19.43 3.86 -1.04
C TRP A 54 19.53 5.15 -0.22
N CYS A 55 19.55 6.32 -0.86
CA CYS A 55 19.54 7.62 -0.19
C CYS A 55 18.28 7.78 0.69
N LEU A 56 17.12 7.39 0.17
CA LEU A 56 15.87 7.42 0.92
C LEU A 56 15.90 6.48 2.13
N LYS A 57 16.34 5.23 1.96
CA LYS A 57 16.43 4.25 3.05
C LYS A 57 17.41 4.71 4.13
N ARG A 58 18.56 5.27 3.74
CA ARG A 58 19.53 5.90 4.66
C ARG A 58 18.92 7.09 5.41
N ALA A 59 18.00 7.82 4.80
CA ALA A 59 17.24 8.89 5.45
C ALA A 59 16.09 8.40 6.34
N GLY A 60 15.84 7.09 6.41
CA GLY A 60 14.80 6.46 7.25
C GLY A 60 13.52 6.07 6.50
N ALA A 61 13.50 6.11 5.17
CA ALA A 61 12.36 5.67 4.39
C ALA A 61 12.12 4.15 4.47
N ASP A 62 10.86 3.75 4.56
CA ASP A 62 10.45 2.36 4.41
C ASP A 62 10.15 2.01 2.95
N LEU A 63 10.95 1.13 2.36
CA LEU A 63 10.79 0.67 0.98
C LEU A 63 9.83 -0.53 0.82
N THR A 64 9.08 -0.92 1.86
CA THR A 64 8.06 -1.98 1.76
C THR A 64 7.02 -1.77 0.65
N PRO A 65 6.61 -0.54 0.28
CA PRO A 65 5.68 -0.37 -0.83
C PRO A 65 6.27 -0.76 -2.18
N ILE A 66 7.59 -0.83 -2.33
CA ILE A 66 8.26 -1.15 -3.59
C ILE A 66 8.74 -2.61 -3.57
N PRO A 67 8.15 -3.50 -4.41
CA PRO A 67 8.60 -4.88 -4.55
C PRO A 67 10.08 -4.94 -4.89
N LYS A 68 10.81 -5.91 -4.31
CA LYS A 68 12.27 -6.05 -4.51
C LYS A 68 12.69 -6.07 -5.98
N ALA A 69 11.92 -6.76 -6.84
CA ALA A 69 12.17 -6.84 -8.28
C ALA A 69 12.12 -5.46 -8.98
N GLU A 70 11.33 -4.52 -8.46
CA GLU A 70 11.11 -3.20 -9.05
C GLU A 70 12.07 -2.13 -8.52
N ARG A 71 12.83 -2.39 -7.46
CA ARG A 71 13.70 -1.38 -6.80
C ARG A 71 14.85 -0.87 -7.67
N LEU A 72 15.13 -1.53 -8.79
CA LEU A 72 16.11 -1.07 -9.79
C LEU A 72 15.44 -0.33 -10.97
N LEU A 73 14.12 -0.23 -10.97
CA LEU A 73 13.35 0.48 -12.00
C LEU A 73 13.04 1.89 -11.49
N ALA A 74 13.59 2.92 -12.14
CA ALA A 74 13.37 4.31 -11.76
C ALA A 74 11.88 4.70 -11.76
N TYR A 75 11.07 4.10 -12.64
CA TYR A 75 9.62 4.32 -12.68
C TYR A 75 8.91 3.89 -11.39
N SER A 76 9.43 2.90 -10.66
CA SER A 76 8.82 2.46 -9.39
C SER A 76 8.82 3.54 -8.31
N ALA A 77 9.69 4.55 -8.43
CA ALA A 77 9.70 5.70 -7.52
C ALA A 77 8.39 6.51 -7.57
N THR A 78 7.61 6.40 -8.65
CA THR A 78 6.27 7.03 -8.74
C THR A 78 5.26 6.48 -7.73
N ARG A 79 5.53 5.30 -7.16
CA ARG A 79 4.71 4.64 -6.14
C ARG A 79 5.16 4.97 -4.71
N PHE A 80 6.20 5.80 -4.56
CA PHE A 80 6.82 6.12 -3.28
C PHE A 80 6.61 7.59 -2.92
N GLY A 81 5.77 7.91 -1.93
CA GLY A 81 5.50 9.29 -1.50
C GLY A 81 4.42 10.00 -2.34
N THR A 82 4.37 11.33 -2.27
CA THR A 82 3.31 12.13 -2.90
C THR A 82 3.74 12.64 -4.27
N ARG A 83 2.89 12.52 -5.29
CA ARG A 83 3.10 13.24 -6.56
C ARG A 83 2.84 14.73 -6.38
N ILE A 84 3.77 15.57 -6.85
CA ILE A 84 3.66 17.03 -6.81
C ILE A 84 3.58 17.61 -8.24
N PRO A 85 2.87 18.73 -8.45
CA PRO A 85 2.64 19.28 -9.79
C PRO A 85 3.86 20.06 -10.33
N GLU A 86 4.68 20.63 -9.46
CA GLU A 86 5.85 21.44 -9.82
C GLU A 86 7.11 20.90 -9.12
N PRO A 87 8.31 21.08 -9.72
CA PRO A 87 9.56 20.66 -9.11
C PRO A 87 9.81 21.41 -7.80
N ARG A 88 10.42 20.70 -6.86
CA ARG A 88 10.86 21.25 -5.57
C ARG A 88 12.22 20.68 -5.21
N VAL A 89 13.08 21.49 -4.61
CA VAL A 89 14.40 21.01 -4.13
C VAL A 89 14.23 19.80 -3.22
N GLY A 90 14.88 18.69 -3.59
CA GLY A 90 14.83 17.40 -2.90
C GLY A 90 13.71 16.46 -3.36
N CYS A 91 12.80 16.88 -4.24
CA CYS A 91 11.84 15.94 -4.83
C CYS A 91 12.55 14.99 -5.81
N GLY A 92 12.07 13.77 -5.93
CA GLY A 92 12.44 12.88 -7.03
C GLY A 92 11.89 13.40 -8.35
N CYS A 93 12.72 13.41 -9.39
CA CYS A 93 12.33 13.68 -10.78
C CYS A 93 12.54 12.41 -11.59
N ILE A 94 11.44 11.79 -12.03
CA ILE A 94 11.45 10.61 -12.88
C ILE A 94 11.30 11.05 -14.33
N MET A 95 12.20 10.59 -15.19
CA MET A 95 12.30 11.01 -16.58
C MET A 95 12.39 9.78 -17.48
N LYS A 96 11.77 9.82 -18.65
CA LYS A 96 11.88 8.74 -19.64
C LYS A 96 13.21 8.84 -20.39
N ARG A 97 13.83 7.70 -20.69
CA ARG A 97 15.02 7.60 -21.54
C ARG A 97 14.98 6.35 -22.42
N THR A 98 15.88 6.27 -23.39
CA THR A 98 16.11 5.01 -24.10
C THR A 98 16.51 3.91 -23.11
N GLY A 99 15.84 2.76 -23.17
CA GLY A 99 16.06 1.66 -22.23
C GLY A 99 15.33 1.79 -20.89
N GLY A 100 14.40 2.74 -20.72
CA GLY A 100 13.49 2.79 -19.58
C GLY A 100 13.32 4.19 -18.99
N HIS A 101 13.68 4.35 -17.72
CA HIS A 101 13.53 5.61 -16.99
C HIS A 101 14.83 5.95 -16.23
N HIS A 102 14.93 7.20 -15.82
CA HIS A 102 15.96 7.73 -14.94
C HIS A 102 15.30 8.45 -13.76
N VAL A 103 16.01 8.58 -12.65
CA VAL A 103 15.54 9.28 -11.45
C VAL A 103 16.68 10.06 -10.82
N THR A 104 16.39 11.29 -10.40
CA THR A 104 17.33 12.21 -9.73
C THR A 104 16.60 12.96 -8.62
N PHE A 105 17.33 13.52 -7.65
CA PHE A 105 16.77 14.51 -6.74
C PHE A 105 16.94 15.91 -7.33
N VAL A 106 15.84 16.65 -7.47
CA VAL A 106 15.87 18.00 -8.01
C VAL A 106 16.66 18.94 -7.10
N THR A 107 17.55 19.73 -7.68
CA THR A 107 18.35 20.72 -6.97
C THR A 107 18.00 22.14 -7.44
N LYS A 108 17.76 22.31 -8.75
CA LYS A 108 17.44 23.60 -9.39
C LYS A 108 16.56 23.35 -10.62
N TRP A 109 15.82 24.37 -11.07
CA TRP A 109 15.05 24.27 -12.31
C TRP A 109 14.85 25.64 -12.97
N THR A 110 14.52 25.60 -14.25
CA THR A 110 14.03 26.74 -15.04
C THR A 110 12.71 26.36 -15.74
N LYS A 111 12.23 27.23 -16.63
CA LYS A 111 11.10 26.91 -17.50
C LYS A 111 11.40 25.75 -18.47
N THR A 112 12.67 25.56 -18.85
CA THR A 112 13.08 24.64 -19.92
C THR A 112 14.00 23.52 -19.44
N THR A 113 14.50 23.58 -18.20
CA THR A 113 15.45 22.61 -17.67
C THR A 113 15.13 22.21 -16.23
N ILE A 114 15.50 20.98 -15.87
CA ILE A 114 15.57 20.47 -14.50
C ILE A 114 17.02 20.07 -14.25
N THR A 115 17.58 20.52 -13.13
CA THR A 115 18.89 20.10 -12.65
C THR A 115 18.67 19.23 -11.42
N GLY A 116 19.40 18.12 -11.34
CA GLY A 116 19.29 17.21 -10.21
C GLY A 116 20.58 16.44 -9.94
N VAL A 117 20.74 16.04 -8.69
CA VAL A 117 21.80 15.14 -8.24
C VAL A 117 21.28 13.71 -8.29
N GLY A 118 22.06 12.80 -8.84
CA GLY A 118 21.64 11.42 -9.09
C GLY A 118 22.80 10.50 -9.37
N GLY A 119 22.54 9.20 -9.26
CA GLY A 119 23.49 8.14 -9.58
C GLY A 119 23.36 7.67 -11.02
N ASN A 120 24.43 7.09 -11.55
CA ASN A 120 24.57 6.65 -12.94
C ASN A 120 24.26 7.78 -13.94
N GLN A 121 24.78 8.97 -13.66
CA GLN A 121 24.77 10.09 -14.60
C GLN A 121 26.16 10.17 -15.19
N SER A 122 26.31 9.74 -16.45
CA SER A 122 27.64 9.53 -17.04
C SER A 122 28.50 8.62 -16.17
N ASN A 123 27.90 7.50 -15.72
CA ASN A 123 28.55 6.46 -14.92
C ASN A 123 29.07 6.93 -13.55
N LYS A 124 28.52 8.02 -12.99
CA LYS A 124 28.88 8.53 -11.67
C LYS A 124 27.71 9.13 -10.88
N VAL A 125 27.95 9.44 -9.62
CA VAL A 125 27.09 10.32 -8.80
C VAL A 125 27.51 11.75 -9.07
N CYS A 126 26.64 12.56 -9.67
CA CYS A 126 26.93 13.97 -9.90
C CYS A 126 25.66 14.81 -9.96
N GLU A 127 25.78 16.12 -10.12
CA GLU A 127 24.70 16.98 -10.59
C GLU A 127 24.67 16.98 -12.13
N ALA A 128 23.48 16.84 -12.74
CA ALA A 128 23.30 16.93 -14.18
C ALA A 128 22.04 17.72 -14.53
N THR A 129 22.03 18.32 -15.72
CA THR A 129 20.91 19.12 -16.22
C THR A 129 20.23 18.42 -17.38
N PHE A 130 18.91 18.31 -17.28
CA PHE A 130 18.03 17.66 -18.25
C PHE A 130 17.06 18.69 -18.83
N LYS A 131 16.69 18.51 -20.11
CA LYS A 131 15.62 19.30 -20.73
C LYS A 131 14.30 18.95 -20.05
N ARG A 132 13.58 19.95 -19.54
CA ARG A 132 12.26 19.76 -18.93
C ARG A 132 11.26 19.31 -19.99
N THR A 133 10.55 18.22 -19.72
CA THR A 133 9.51 17.66 -20.58
C THR A 133 8.22 17.45 -19.79
N ALA A 134 7.08 17.41 -20.50
CA ALA A 134 5.76 17.31 -19.87
C ALA A 134 5.49 15.94 -19.23
N ASP A 135 6.23 14.90 -19.63
CA ASP A 135 6.13 13.54 -19.10
C ASP A 135 6.96 13.32 -17.82
N MET A 136 7.74 14.31 -17.38
CA MET A 136 8.46 14.22 -16.11
C MET A 136 7.49 14.10 -14.94
N VAL A 137 7.80 13.20 -14.01
CA VAL A 137 7.01 13.00 -12.80
C VAL A 137 7.81 13.46 -11.59
N PHE A 138 7.26 14.40 -10.84
CA PHE A 138 7.83 14.88 -9.60
C PHE A 138 7.18 14.21 -8.40
N ILE A 139 8.00 13.67 -7.52
CA ILE A 139 7.57 12.91 -6.34
C ILE A 139 8.24 13.52 -5.12
N TRP A 140 7.46 13.92 -4.13
CA TRP A 140 7.96 14.28 -2.81
C TRP A 140 8.07 13.01 -1.95
N PRO A 141 9.28 12.60 -1.55
CA PRO A 141 9.45 11.43 -0.69
C PRO A 141 8.82 11.65 0.68
N GLU A 142 7.97 10.73 1.12
CA GLU A 142 7.41 10.73 2.46
C GLU A 142 8.27 9.83 3.36
N ILE A 143 8.89 10.42 4.38
CA ILE A 143 9.57 9.67 5.43
C ILE A 143 8.72 9.82 6.69
N VAL A 144 8.01 8.75 7.05
CA VAL A 144 7.31 8.70 8.34
C VAL A 144 8.37 8.45 9.40
N THR A 145 8.64 9.45 10.23
CA THR A 145 9.57 9.28 11.35
C THR A 145 8.94 8.39 12.43
N GLN A 146 9.74 7.60 13.14
CA GLN A 146 9.24 6.79 14.27
C GLN A 146 8.47 7.65 15.27
N LYS A 147 8.92 8.89 15.53
CA LYS A 147 8.20 9.86 16.36
C LYS A 147 6.78 10.16 15.87
N GLN A 148 6.57 10.26 14.56
CA GLN A 148 5.23 10.45 13.98
C GLN A 148 4.39 9.18 14.10
N VAL A 149 4.99 8.00 13.95
CA VAL A 149 4.31 6.71 14.19
C VAL A 149 3.88 6.60 15.65
N ASP A 150 4.76 6.93 16.60
CA ASP A 150 4.50 6.88 18.03
C ASP A 150 3.38 7.85 18.41
N GLN A 151 3.44 9.10 17.92
CA GLN A 151 2.38 10.09 18.14
C GLN A 151 1.02 9.64 17.58
N VAL A 152 0.98 9.03 16.40
CA VAL A 152 -0.26 8.49 15.82
C VAL A 152 -0.75 7.28 16.61
N SER A 153 0.16 6.44 17.11
CA SER A 153 -0.16 5.28 17.96
C SER A 153 -0.79 5.73 19.28
N ASP A 154 -0.22 6.73 19.94
CA ASP A 154 -0.73 7.30 21.19
C ASP A 154 -2.12 7.93 20.99
N ILE A 155 -2.31 8.67 19.89
CA ILE A 155 -3.62 9.23 19.52
C ILE A 155 -4.64 8.12 19.24
N ALA A 156 -4.26 7.07 18.53
CA ALA A 156 -5.15 5.94 18.22
C ALA A 156 -5.50 5.13 19.47
N ALA A 157 -4.55 4.92 20.38
CA ALA A 157 -4.77 4.27 21.67
C ALA A 157 -5.71 5.11 22.54
N THR A 158 -5.50 6.43 22.59
CA THR A 158 -6.36 7.37 23.32
C THR A 158 -7.78 7.37 22.75
N ALA A 159 -7.93 7.43 21.42
CA ALA A 159 -9.24 7.39 20.75
C ALA A 159 -9.98 6.06 21.02
N LYS A 160 -9.26 4.93 21.04
CA LYS A 160 -9.83 3.62 21.34
C LYS A 160 -10.31 3.52 22.79
N THR A 161 -9.56 4.07 23.74
CA THR A 161 -9.96 4.14 25.16
C THR A 161 -11.20 5.01 25.33
N ILE A 162 -11.22 6.20 24.72
CA ILE A 162 -12.38 7.10 24.75
C ILE A 162 -13.62 6.42 24.15
N GLN A 163 -13.50 5.70 23.03
CA GLN A 163 -14.61 4.93 22.45
C GLN A 163 -15.10 3.80 23.37
N ALA A 164 -14.19 3.08 24.03
CA ALA A 164 -14.55 2.01 24.95
C ALA A 164 -15.27 2.54 26.19
N ASP A 165 -14.90 3.72 26.67
CA ASP A 165 -15.55 4.37 27.81
C ASP A 165 -16.94 4.91 27.43
N ILE A 166 -17.09 5.52 26.25
CA ILE A 166 -18.40 5.95 25.72
C ILE A 166 -19.36 4.77 25.55
N ALA A 167 -18.86 3.64 25.05
CA ALA A 167 -19.66 2.42 24.89
C ALA A 167 -20.13 1.84 26.23
N LYS A 168 -19.39 2.08 27.32
CA LYS A 168 -19.76 1.64 28.68
C LYS A 168 -20.70 2.62 29.38
N THR A 169 -20.58 3.92 29.12
CA THR A 169 -21.38 4.96 29.78
C THR A 169 -22.69 5.28 29.08
N GLY A 170 -22.90 4.84 27.83
CA GLY A 170 -24.19 4.96 27.12
C GLY A 170 -24.58 6.39 26.74
N ILE A 171 -23.66 7.34 26.83
CA ILE A 171 -23.90 8.75 26.52
C ILE A 171 -23.63 8.96 25.03
N SER A 172 -24.68 8.91 24.21
CA SER A 172 -24.67 9.40 22.82
C SER A 172 -24.67 10.93 22.84
N ASN A 173 -23.51 11.58 22.88
CA ASN A 173 -23.39 13.01 22.59
C ASN A 173 -22.48 13.27 21.39
N THR A 174 -22.98 14.18 20.56
CA THR A 174 -22.46 14.77 19.33
C THR A 174 -20.93 14.77 19.20
N THR A 175 -20.47 14.17 18.11
CA THR A 175 -19.09 13.91 17.66
C THR A 175 -18.11 15.10 17.62
N ASN A 176 -18.52 16.31 18.01
CA ASN A 176 -17.70 17.53 17.95
C ASN A 176 -16.98 17.90 19.25
N GLN A 177 -17.20 17.21 20.38
CA GLN A 177 -16.68 17.63 21.69
C GLN A 177 -15.56 16.77 22.29
N LEU A 178 -15.12 15.70 21.61
CA LEU A 178 -14.21 14.70 22.16
C LEU A 178 -12.90 14.49 21.37
N LEU A 179 -12.69 15.24 20.28
CA LEU A 179 -11.39 15.26 19.60
C LEU A 179 -10.46 16.22 20.35
N PRO A 180 -9.23 15.82 20.71
CA PRO A 180 -8.26 16.74 21.30
C PRO A 180 -8.00 17.89 20.35
N SER A 181 -7.99 19.12 20.86
CA SER A 181 -7.61 20.30 20.10
C SER A 181 -6.17 20.16 19.61
N LEU A 182 -5.94 20.40 18.31
CA LEU A 182 -4.59 20.46 17.77
C LEU A 182 -3.78 21.55 18.50
N PRO A 183 -2.47 21.32 18.76
CA PRO A 183 -1.63 22.27 19.50
C PRO A 183 -1.54 23.64 18.81
N ASP A 184 -1.62 24.71 19.61
CA ASP A 184 -1.76 26.12 19.20
C ASP A 184 -0.58 26.72 18.41
N ALA A 185 0.53 25.98 18.23
CA ALA A 185 1.71 26.47 17.53
C ALA A 185 2.05 25.56 16.34
N LEU A 186 1.43 25.83 15.20
CA LEU A 186 1.80 25.25 13.91
C LEU A 186 2.94 26.07 13.27
N PRO A 187 4.07 25.45 12.87
CA PRO A 187 5.07 26.12 12.04
C PRO A 187 4.47 26.45 10.66
N PRO A 188 4.92 27.52 9.99
CA PRO A 188 4.21 28.04 8.83
C PRO A 188 4.29 27.10 7.62
N HIS A 189 3.21 27.18 6.84
CA HIS A 189 2.94 26.90 5.41
C HIS A 189 2.72 25.46 4.89
N GLU A 190 1.53 25.30 4.29
CA GLU A 190 1.01 24.38 3.25
C GLU A 190 1.23 22.86 3.38
N GLN A 191 2.39 22.39 3.82
CA GLN A 191 2.68 20.95 3.89
C GLN A 191 1.81 20.25 4.93
N LEU A 192 1.58 20.89 6.08
CA LEU A 192 0.71 20.36 7.12
C LEU A 192 -0.77 20.47 6.78
N ALA A 193 -1.18 21.38 5.88
CA ALA A 193 -2.59 21.47 5.46
C ALA A 193 -2.97 20.28 4.57
N HIS A 194 -2.07 19.85 3.67
CA HIS A 194 -2.24 18.64 2.88
C HIS A 194 -2.12 17.37 3.74
N SER A 195 -1.16 17.30 4.65
CA SER A 195 -1.04 16.15 5.56
C SER A 195 -2.20 16.08 6.57
N ALA A 196 -2.70 17.22 7.07
CA ALA A 196 -3.84 17.25 7.99
C ALA A 196 -5.17 16.98 7.28
N SER A 197 -5.35 17.45 6.03
CA SER A 197 -6.54 17.12 5.24
C SER A 197 -6.51 15.67 4.74
N ALA A 198 -5.35 15.15 4.36
CA ALA A 198 -5.17 13.74 4.03
C ALA A 198 -5.35 12.86 5.27
N LEU A 199 -4.82 13.24 6.43
CA LEU A 199 -5.02 12.53 7.69
C LEU A 199 -6.49 12.60 8.14
N LYS A 200 -7.14 13.77 8.04
CA LYS A 200 -8.56 13.93 8.35
C LYS A 200 -9.42 13.09 7.42
N SER A 201 -9.13 13.06 6.12
CA SER A 201 -9.81 12.22 5.13
C SER A 201 -9.55 10.73 5.38
N SER A 202 -8.33 10.35 5.76
CA SER A 202 -7.95 8.95 6.05
C SER A 202 -8.58 8.45 7.35
N LEU A 203 -8.62 9.30 8.39
CA LEU A 203 -9.31 9.02 9.65
C LEU A 203 -10.82 8.98 9.44
N GLN A 204 -11.39 9.93 8.68
CA GLN A 204 -12.81 9.91 8.32
C GLN A 204 -13.16 8.66 7.52
N THR A 205 -12.35 8.27 6.53
CA THR A 205 -12.56 7.04 5.74
C THR A 205 -12.39 5.79 6.61
N GLY A 206 -11.44 5.80 7.55
CA GLY A 206 -11.25 4.71 8.51
C GLY A 206 -12.41 4.59 9.50
N PHE A 207 -12.95 5.71 9.98
CA PHE A 207 -14.14 5.75 10.82
C PHE A 207 -15.40 5.38 10.01
N ASP A 208 -15.55 5.85 8.79
CA ASP A 208 -16.67 5.51 7.91
C ASP A 208 -16.63 4.03 7.50
N PHE A 209 -15.43 3.46 7.26
CA PHE A 209 -15.24 2.04 7.04
C PHE A 209 -15.53 1.23 8.31
N ALA A 210 -15.02 1.63 9.48
CA ALA A 210 -15.32 0.96 10.74
C ALA A 210 -16.82 1.01 11.09
N THR A 211 -17.47 2.14 10.81
CA THR A 211 -18.91 2.32 11.02
C THR A 211 -19.72 1.51 10.02
N PHE A 212 -19.30 1.42 8.75
CA PHE A 212 -19.86 0.53 7.73
C PHE A 212 -19.68 -0.95 8.09
N SER A 213 -18.48 -1.36 8.52
CA SER A 213 -18.15 -2.72 8.94
C SER A 213 -18.93 -3.14 10.19
N TYR A 214 -19.12 -2.22 11.14
CA TYR A 214 -19.93 -2.45 12.33
C TYR A 214 -21.43 -2.48 12.01
N SER A 215 -21.92 -1.59 11.15
CA SER A 215 -23.31 -1.52 10.69
C SER A 215 -23.76 -2.74 9.86
N LYS A 216 -22.81 -3.51 9.29
CA LYS A 216 -23.11 -4.67 8.43
C LYS A 216 -22.77 -6.03 9.06
N ILE A 217 -22.17 -6.06 10.26
CA ILE A 217 -21.77 -7.32 10.91
C ILE A 217 -22.96 -8.21 11.26
N TRP A 218 -24.12 -7.61 11.56
CA TRP A 218 -25.35 -8.36 11.84
C TRP A 218 -25.91 -9.07 10.60
N PHE A 219 -25.66 -8.59 9.37
CA PHE A 219 -26.04 -9.33 8.16
C PHE A 219 -25.15 -10.55 7.93
N VAL A 220 -23.86 -10.45 8.24
CA VAL A 220 -22.92 -11.58 8.18
C VAL A 220 -23.27 -12.61 9.26
N VAL A 221 -23.55 -12.17 10.48
CA VAL A 221 -24.00 -13.05 11.58
C VAL A 221 -25.36 -13.67 11.25
N ALA A 222 -26.31 -12.92 10.69
CA ALA A 222 -27.61 -13.44 10.28
C ALA A 222 -27.49 -14.48 9.15
N ALA A 223 -26.63 -14.22 8.15
CA ALA A 223 -26.37 -15.16 7.07
C ALA A 223 -25.71 -16.46 7.56
N LEU A 224 -24.71 -16.35 8.46
CA LEU A 224 -24.06 -17.52 9.06
C LEU A 224 -25.01 -18.30 9.97
N SER A 225 -25.87 -17.59 10.72
CA SER A 225 -26.88 -18.22 11.57
C SER A 225 -27.93 -18.96 10.74
N ALA A 226 -28.43 -18.34 9.66
CA ALA A 226 -29.35 -18.97 8.73
C ALA A 226 -28.73 -20.20 8.05
N TYR A 227 -27.47 -20.10 7.62
CA TYR A 227 -26.72 -21.24 7.08
C TYR A 227 -26.59 -22.38 8.09
N TRP A 228 -26.29 -22.08 9.35
CA TRP A 228 -26.13 -23.10 10.40
C TRP A 228 -27.46 -23.77 10.75
N VAL A 229 -28.57 -23.01 10.79
CA VAL A 229 -29.93 -23.55 10.99
C VAL A 229 -30.36 -24.43 9.82
N LEU A 230 -30.13 -23.99 8.58
CA LEU A 230 -30.42 -24.80 7.38
C LEU A 230 -29.58 -26.09 7.35
N ARG A 231 -28.32 -26.01 7.79
CA ARG A 231 -27.43 -27.17 7.92
C ARG A 231 -27.89 -28.15 9.01
N ILE A 232 -28.35 -27.64 10.16
CA ILE A 232 -28.95 -28.50 11.20
C ILE A 232 -30.20 -29.17 10.64
N ALA A 233 -31.12 -28.41 10.05
CA ALA A 233 -32.37 -28.95 9.48
C ALA A 233 -32.13 -30.01 8.40
N TRP A 234 -31.05 -29.86 7.62
CA TRP A 234 -30.60 -30.86 6.65
C TRP A 234 -30.07 -32.14 7.32
N ASN A 235 -29.27 -32.00 8.39
CA ASN A 235 -28.66 -33.13 9.10
C ASN A 235 -29.59 -33.81 10.12
N SER A 236 -30.66 -33.15 10.58
CA SER A 236 -31.61 -33.68 11.57
C SER A 236 -32.81 -34.42 10.96
N ASN A 237 -32.73 -34.82 9.68
CA ASN A 237 -33.77 -35.57 8.96
C ASN A 237 -35.15 -34.88 8.85
N TRP A 238 -35.27 -33.57 9.10
CA TRP A 238 -36.54 -32.83 8.96
C TRP A 238 -37.10 -32.84 7.52
N ILE A 239 -36.23 -33.03 6.53
CA ILE A 239 -36.58 -33.16 5.11
C ILE A 239 -37.14 -34.57 4.77
N ARG A 240 -36.98 -35.59 5.62
CA ARG A 240 -37.57 -36.92 5.38
C ARG A 240 -39.08 -36.97 5.64
N LYS A 241 -39.65 -36.03 6.41
CA LYS A 241 -41.11 -35.93 6.59
C LYS A 241 -41.83 -35.45 5.33
N TRP A 242 -41.19 -34.63 4.50
CA TRP A 242 -41.76 -34.10 3.26
C TRP A 242 -41.68 -35.07 2.07
N ARG A 243 -41.04 -36.23 2.24
CA ARG A 243 -40.82 -37.19 1.15
C ARG A 243 -41.83 -38.34 1.14
N HIS A 244 -42.82 -38.34 2.04
CA HIS A 244 -43.80 -39.43 2.16
C HIS A 244 -45.12 -39.20 1.42
N GLU A 245 -45.37 -38.02 0.83
CA GLU A 245 -46.69 -37.72 0.24
C GLU A 245 -46.75 -37.81 -1.30
N ASP A 246 -45.63 -37.83 -2.03
CA ASP A 246 -45.67 -37.61 -3.49
C ASP A 246 -45.22 -38.77 -4.41
N ALA A 247 -45.12 -40.01 -3.92
CA ALA A 247 -44.63 -41.12 -4.77
C ALA A 247 -45.36 -42.46 -4.58
N ALA A 248 -46.68 -42.51 -4.85
CA ALA A 248 -47.36 -43.71 -5.37
C ALA A 248 -48.85 -43.46 -5.70
N THR A 249 -49.17 -42.61 -6.67
CA THR A 249 -50.45 -42.72 -7.39
C THR A 249 -50.21 -42.64 -8.88
N GLY A 250 -50.34 -43.79 -9.53
CA GLY A 250 -50.71 -43.86 -10.93
C GLY A 250 -49.63 -44.35 -11.88
N VAL A 251 -49.37 -45.66 -11.90
CA VAL A 251 -49.31 -46.46 -13.14
C VAL A 251 -49.75 -47.91 -12.82
N GLN A 252 -50.97 -48.28 -13.20
CA GLN A 252 -51.33 -49.65 -13.64
C GLN A 252 -51.03 -49.71 -15.15
N PRO A 253 -50.70 -50.84 -15.83
CA PRO A 253 -51.38 -52.15 -15.75
C PRO A 253 -50.43 -53.38 -15.97
N LEU A 254 -50.82 -54.66 -15.88
CA LEU A 254 -51.61 -55.48 -16.82
C LEU A 254 -52.00 -56.83 -16.18
N PRO A 255 -53.05 -57.52 -16.67
CA PRO A 255 -53.72 -58.61 -15.96
C PRO A 255 -53.02 -59.98 -16.10
N VAL A 256 -53.28 -60.80 -15.08
CA VAL A 256 -52.82 -62.17 -14.80
C VAL A 256 -53.25 -63.21 -15.85
N PRO A 257 -52.41 -64.23 -16.16
CA PRO A 257 -52.91 -65.53 -16.58
C PRO A 257 -53.25 -66.39 -15.35
N VAL A 258 -54.42 -67.00 -15.44
CA VAL A 258 -55.09 -67.85 -14.45
C VAL A 258 -54.47 -69.25 -14.46
N THR A 259 -54.20 -69.82 -13.29
CA THR A 259 -54.26 -71.27 -13.07
C THR A 259 -54.66 -71.53 -11.61
N GLU A 260 -55.95 -71.78 -11.42
CA GLU A 260 -56.51 -72.41 -10.22
C GLU A 260 -55.97 -73.83 -10.10
N MET A 261 -55.62 -74.26 -8.88
CA MET A 261 -55.79 -75.66 -8.43
C MET A 261 -55.80 -75.74 -6.89
N GLU A 262 -57.01 -75.84 -6.34
CA GLU A 262 -57.44 -76.66 -5.18
C GLU A 262 -58.91 -76.28 -4.90
N GLY A 263 -59.93 -77.13 -4.82
CA GLY A 263 -60.11 -78.58 -4.84
C GLY A 263 -61.51 -78.85 -4.26
N ALA A 264 -62.30 -79.76 -4.83
CA ALA A 264 -63.48 -80.36 -4.21
C ALA A 264 -63.83 -81.69 -4.90
N VAL A 265 -63.96 -82.71 -4.05
CA VAL A 265 -64.75 -83.96 -4.15
C VAL A 265 -65.34 -84.34 -5.51
#